data_AF-A0A6V7WV50-F1
#
_entry.id   AF-A0A6V7WV50-F1
#
_cell.length_a   1.000
_cell.length_b   1.000
_cell.length_c   1.000
_cell.angle_alpha   90.00
_cell.angle_beta   90.00
_cell.angle_gamma   90.00
#
_symmetry.space_group_name_H-M   'P 1'
#
loop_
_entity.id
_entity.type
_entity.pdbx_description
1 polymer ?
#
loop_
_entity_poly.entity_id
_entity_poly.type
_entity_poly.pdbx_seq_one_letter_code
_entity_poly.pdbx_strand_id
1 'polypeptide(L)'
;MKYPKEIREIIKQKADAWKKLKLGEISKDNYKSLEIKCKLQIEKYKNNYLSKKIGSGHIGEIHKLMKRNRFKFSGIPLLNESEEGDPIILDTDKANKFKNIFEEIVSGGKSNIQSSFEAEDGHQEEIIFEPYIIEKLLKKLPNKLSHSPENINQYFLKKCATPLALPLSILYENTFKTGIVPELWKTAHILPIFKKKGSVNDPKNYRPIALTSPTCRVFERIIANNILEHLYKHKLIAEEQFGFLPKSSCTLQILSSMQDWYNSLDRKIGTDVIYFDFEKAFDKVDHQILIRKLQEIKIDSLTIRWIANFLSNRSHIVKIGDHFSEPFLPKTGVPQGTVLGPLLFLIYINDLPKHIPKNIKVKLYADDFKLYSEIKTEKDCLDLQGAINNAYRWAKNNDWNSLSQRLRF
;
A
#
# COMPACT_ATOMS: atom_id res chain seq x y z
N MET A 1 32.02 4.30 -20.44
CA MET A 1 31.95 3.25 -21.47
C MET A 1 31.84 3.95 -22.80
N LYS A 2 32.82 3.82 -23.70
CA LYS A 2 32.77 4.48 -25.01
C LYS A 2 31.97 3.58 -25.96
N TYR A 3 30.75 3.97 -26.32
CA TYR A 3 29.91 3.20 -27.25
C TYR A 3 30.61 3.03 -28.62
N PRO A 4 30.36 1.95 -29.37
CA PRO A 4 30.81 1.78 -30.76
C PRO A 4 30.30 2.91 -31.66
N LYS A 5 30.95 3.13 -32.82
CA LYS A 5 30.59 4.20 -33.77
C LYS A 5 29.12 4.13 -34.19
N GLU A 6 28.63 2.94 -34.52
CA GLU A 6 27.25 2.68 -34.95
C GLU A 6 26.21 3.17 -33.92
N ILE A 7 26.43 2.92 -32.63
CA ILE A 7 25.50 3.34 -31.58
C ILE A 7 25.58 4.86 -31.35
N ARG A 8 26.76 5.45 -31.48
CA ARG A 8 26.91 6.92 -31.37
C ARG A 8 26.21 7.64 -32.52
N GLU A 9 26.23 7.08 -33.71
CA GLU A 9 25.50 7.63 -34.86
C GLU A 9 24.00 7.57 -34.64
N ILE A 10 23.46 6.48 -34.09
CA ILE A 10 22.04 6.38 -33.77
C ILE A 10 21.63 7.35 -32.64
N ILE A 11 22.50 7.54 -31.63
CA ILE A 11 22.27 8.55 -30.58
C ILE A 11 22.27 9.97 -31.17
N LYS A 12 23.17 10.24 -32.12
CA LYS A 12 23.23 11.53 -32.83
C LYS A 12 21.98 11.75 -33.68
N GLN A 13 21.51 10.73 -34.41
CA GLN A 13 20.26 10.77 -35.16
C GLN A 13 19.05 11.07 -34.28
N LYS A 14 18.97 10.47 -33.08
CA LYS A 14 17.92 10.80 -32.09
C LYS A 14 18.01 12.26 -31.64
N ALA A 15 19.22 12.75 -31.34
CA ALA A 15 19.44 14.12 -30.87
C ALA A 15 19.07 15.16 -31.94
N ASP A 16 19.38 14.87 -33.20
CA ASP A 16 19.04 15.74 -34.33
C ASP A 16 17.53 15.69 -34.62
N ALA A 17 16.89 14.52 -34.52
CA ALA A 17 15.43 14.40 -34.62
C ALA A 17 14.69 15.17 -33.51
N TRP A 18 15.24 15.23 -32.29
CA TRP A 18 14.67 16.05 -31.20
C TRP A 18 14.70 17.55 -31.49
N LYS A 19 15.80 18.04 -32.09
CA LYS A 19 15.92 19.45 -32.51
C LYS A 19 14.89 19.78 -33.58
N LYS A 20 14.72 18.89 -34.57
CA LYS A 20 13.74 19.05 -35.64
C LYS A 20 12.29 18.96 -35.15
N LEU A 21 12.00 18.12 -34.16
CA LEU A 21 10.69 18.08 -33.49
C LEU A 21 10.38 19.42 -32.79
N LYS A 22 11.36 20.04 -32.12
CA LYS A 22 11.18 21.36 -31.49
C LYS A 22 10.92 22.49 -32.49
N LEU A 23 11.41 22.35 -33.72
CA LEU A 23 11.20 23.30 -34.82
C LEU A 23 9.90 23.01 -35.61
N GLY A 24 9.14 21.95 -35.26
CA GLY A 24 7.91 21.57 -35.93
C GLY A 24 8.10 20.83 -37.26
N GLU A 25 9.32 20.47 -37.63
CA GLU A 25 9.67 19.88 -38.94
C GLU A 25 9.37 18.37 -39.03
N ILE A 26 9.11 17.70 -37.91
CA ILE A 26 8.88 16.25 -37.84
C ILE A 26 7.68 15.96 -36.93
N SER A 27 6.86 14.98 -37.29
CA SER A 27 5.76 14.52 -36.44
C SER A 27 6.25 13.85 -35.15
N LYS A 28 5.42 13.92 -34.10
CA LYS A 28 5.72 13.30 -32.80
C LYS A 28 5.94 11.79 -32.92
N ASP A 29 5.26 11.12 -33.86
CA ASP A 29 5.35 9.67 -34.06
C ASP A 29 6.65 9.25 -34.76
N ASN A 30 7.16 10.07 -35.68
CA ASN A 30 8.47 9.83 -36.29
C ASN A 30 9.64 10.02 -35.30
N TYR A 31 9.52 10.97 -34.36
CA TYR A 31 10.50 11.07 -33.28
C TYR A 31 10.44 9.85 -32.35
N LYS A 32 9.23 9.39 -32.00
CA LYS A 32 9.03 8.21 -31.15
C LYS A 32 9.65 6.95 -31.75
N SER A 33 9.46 6.69 -33.04
CA SER A 33 10.03 5.51 -33.70
C SER A 33 11.56 5.50 -33.67
N LEU A 34 12.20 6.66 -33.90
CA LEU A 34 13.66 6.83 -33.81
C LEU A 34 14.17 6.71 -32.37
N GLU A 35 13.42 7.19 -31.39
CA GLU A 35 13.74 7.01 -29.97
C GLU A 35 13.72 5.52 -29.57
N ILE A 36 12.69 4.78 -29.99
CA ILE A 36 12.55 3.35 -29.73
C ILE A 36 13.72 2.58 -30.35
N LYS A 37 14.03 2.84 -31.62
CA LYS A 37 15.15 2.21 -32.34
C LYS A 37 16.49 2.47 -31.63
N CYS A 38 16.70 3.69 -31.14
CA CYS A 38 17.90 4.07 -30.38
C CYS A 38 18.01 3.31 -29.06
N LYS A 39 16.93 3.26 -28.26
CA LYS A 39 16.90 2.54 -26.98
C LYS A 39 17.15 1.04 -27.16
N LEU A 40 16.48 0.41 -28.12
CA LEU A 40 16.63 -1.03 -28.43
C LEU A 40 18.07 -1.38 -28.80
N GLN A 41 18.73 -0.57 -29.62
CA GLN A 41 20.12 -0.84 -30.03
C GLN A 41 21.12 -0.65 -28.90
N ILE A 42 20.91 0.36 -28.04
CA ILE A 42 21.73 0.56 -26.83
C ILE A 42 21.56 -0.63 -25.87
N GLU A 43 20.34 -1.13 -25.71
CA GLU A 43 20.03 -2.22 -24.79
C GLU A 43 20.52 -3.57 -25.31
N LYS A 44 20.31 -3.89 -26.59
CA LYS A 44 20.92 -5.05 -27.25
C LYS A 44 22.44 -5.05 -27.11
N TYR A 45 23.08 -3.90 -27.31
CA TYR A 45 24.53 -3.79 -27.12
C TYR A 45 24.95 -3.98 -25.66
N LYS A 46 24.23 -3.40 -24.70
CA LYS A 46 24.51 -3.61 -23.26
C LYS A 46 24.37 -5.08 -22.90
N ASN A 47 23.31 -5.76 -23.35
CA ASN A 47 23.07 -7.16 -23.09
C ASN A 47 24.13 -8.07 -23.74
N ASN A 48 24.51 -7.80 -24.99
CA ASN A 48 25.57 -8.53 -25.69
C ASN A 48 26.97 -8.27 -25.09
N TYR A 49 27.23 -7.05 -24.63
CA TYR A 49 28.46 -6.73 -23.91
C TYR A 49 28.52 -7.46 -22.57
N LEU A 50 27.40 -7.48 -21.83
CA LEU A 50 27.29 -8.18 -20.56
C LEU A 50 27.42 -9.69 -20.74
N SER A 51 26.74 -10.29 -21.72
CA SER A 51 26.81 -11.73 -21.99
C SER A 51 28.21 -12.19 -22.41
N LYS A 52 28.89 -11.46 -23.31
CA LYS A 52 30.28 -11.74 -23.68
C LYS A 52 31.25 -11.67 -22.50
N LYS A 53 31.00 -10.75 -21.56
CA LYS A 53 31.90 -10.50 -20.42
C LYS A 53 31.61 -11.38 -19.20
N ILE A 54 30.39 -11.92 -19.12
CA ILE A 54 30.04 -13.00 -18.18
C ILE A 54 30.59 -14.34 -18.71
N GLY A 55 30.52 -14.56 -20.03
CA GLY A 55 31.07 -15.77 -20.69
C GLY A 55 32.60 -15.87 -20.67
N SER A 56 33.33 -14.78 -20.43
CA SER A 56 34.81 -14.78 -20.36
C SER A 56 35.39 -15.24 -19.02
N GLY A 57 34.57 -15.68 -18.06
CA GLY A 57 35.01 -16.43 -16.86
C GLY A 57 35.79 -15.67 -15.77
N HIS A 58 36.19 -14.42 -15.98
CA HIS A 58 36.96 -13.66 -14.98
C HIS A 58 36.07 -13.08 -13.86
N ILE A 59 35.95 -13.82 -12.76
CA ILE A 59 35.18 -13.47 -11.54
C ILE A 59 35.47 -12.06 -11.04
N GLY A 60 36.74 -11.61 -11.07
CA GLY A 60 37.13 -10.27 -10.63
C GLY A 60 36.55 -9.14 -11.48
N GLU A 61 36.47 -9.31 -12.80
CA GLU A 61 35.85 -8.33 -13.70
C GLU A 61 34.33 -8.31 -13.57
N ILE A 62 33.72 -9.48 -13.37
CA ILE A 62 32.28 -9.64 -13.10
C ILE A 62 31.91 -8.91 -11.79
N HIS A 63 32.71 -9.09 -10.73
CA HIS A 63 32.51 -8.38 -9.46
C HIS A 63 32.69 -6.85 -9.60
N LYS A 64 33.68 -6.42 -10.39
CA LYS A 64 33.92 -5.00 -10.70
C LYS A 64 32.78 -4.42 -11.54
N LEU A 65 32.22 -5.18 -12.48
CA LEU A 65 31.03 -4.81 -13.26
C LEU A 65 29.79 -4.72 -12.39
N MET A 66 29.54 -5.68 -11.51
CA MET A 66 28.41 -5.63 -10.56
C MET A 66 28.52 -4.42 -9.63
N LYS A 67 29.71 -4.10 -9.11
CA LYS A 67 29.93 -2.88 -8.31
C LYS A 67 29.76 -1.59 -9.11
N ARG A 68 30.21 -1.55 -10.37
CA ARG A 68 30.16 -0.37 -11.25
C ARG A 68 28.77 -0.16 -11.89
N ASN A 69 28.01 -1.25 -12.06
CA ASN A 69 26.60 -1.28 -12.44
C ASN A 69 25.66 -1.32 -11.23
N ARG A 70 26.14 -1.05 -10.00
CA ARG A 70 25.30 -0.43 -8.96
C ARG A 70 24.93 1.02 -9.36
N PHE A 71 24.54 1.24 -10.61
CA PHE A 71 23.49 2.20 -10.84
C PHE A 71 22.31 1.64 -10.06
N LYS A 72 21.85 2.37 -9.05
CA LYS A 72 20.46 2.22 -8.62
C LYS A 72 19.66 2.21 -9.93
N PHE A 73 19.04 1.09 -10.30
CA PHE A 73 17.95 1.13 -11.27
C PHE A 73 16.88 1.99 -10.60
N SER A 74 17.02 3.31 -10.73
CA SER A 74 16.05 4.28 -10.27
C SER A 74 15.00 4.37 -11.37
N GLY A 75 14.23 3.30 -11.51
CA GLY A 75 13.26 3.16 -12.58
C GLY A 75 12.71 1.74 -12.61
N ILE A 76 11.44 1.63 -12.97
CA ILE A 76 10.79 0.34 -13.18
C ILE A 76 11.38 -0.25 -14.47
N PRO A 77 11.82 -1.53 -14.47
CA PRO A 77 12.33 -2.19 -15.67
C PRO A 77 11.24 -2.32 -16.75
N LEU A 78 11.63 -2.89 -17.89
CA LEU A 78 10.71 -3.22 -18.97
C LEU A 78 9.55 -4.07 -18.44
N LEU A 79 8.32 -3.76 -18.83
CA LEU A 79 7.15 -4.55 -18.44
C LEU A 79 6.72 -5.43 -19.61
N ASN A 80 6.35 -6.68 -19.32
CA ASN A 80 5.81 -7.59 -20.33
C ASN A 80 4.36 -7.20 -20.65
N GLU A 81 4.01 -7.06 -21.93
CA GLU A 81 2.67 -6.59 -22.30
C GLU A 81 1.63 -7.72 -22.37
N SER A 82 2.03 -8.93 -22.78
CA SER A 82 1.37 -10.25 -22.76
C SER A 82 2.35 -11.26 -23.39
N GLU A 83 2.03 -12.55 -23.49
CA GLU A 83 2.94 -13.58 -24.07
C GLU A 83 3.38 -13.32 -25.53
N GLU A 84 2.68 -12.44 -26.28
CA GLU A 84 2.98 -12.13 -27.69
C GLU A 84 3.15 -10.62 -28.00
N GLY A 85 3.12 -9.73 -26.99
CA GLY A 85 3.20 -8.28 -27.18
C GLY A 85 4.62 -7.72 -27.03
N ASP A 86 4.92 -6.61 -27.73
CA ASP A 86 6.18 -5.88 -27.55
C ASP A 86 6.33 -5.39 -26.10
N PRO A 87 7.55 -5.41 -25.52
CA PRO A 87 7.76 -4.98 -24.14
C PRO A 87 7.55 -3.47 -23.96
N ILE A 88 6.90 -3.08 -22.86
CA ILE A 88 6.63 -1.66 -22.53
C ILE A 88 7.88 -1.01 -21.95
N ILE A 89 8.39 0.00 -22.66
CA ILE A 89 9.67 0.66 -22.34
C ILE A 89 9.48 2.07 -21.79
N LEU A 90 8.52 2.85 -22.32
CA LEU A 90 8.31 4.24 -21.93
C LEU A 90 7.64 4.33 -20.56
N ASP A 91 8.11 5.28 -19.75
CA ASP A 91 7.57 5.48 -18.41
C ASP A 91 6.12 5.99 -18.42
N THR A 92 5.68 6.68 -19.49
CA THR A 92 4.26 7.02 -19.71
C THR A 92 3.39 5.77 -19.88
N ASP A 93 3.84 4.84 -20.70
CA ASP A 93 3.07 3.65 -21.06
C ASP A 93 3.07 2.66 -19.89
N LYS A 94 4.20 2.58 -19.18
CA LYS A 94 4.26 1.86 -17.89
C LYS A 94 3.27 2.47 -16.88
N ALA A 95 3.18 3.79 -16.76
CA ALA A 95 2.29 4.44 -15.80
C ALA A 95 0.84 4.09 -16.09
N ASN A 96 0.44 4.12 -17.36
CA ASN A 96 -0.89 3.70 -17.80
C ASN A 96 -1.14 2.19 -17.63
N LYS A 97 -0.15 1.33 -17.88
CA LYS A 97 -0.29 -0.11 -17.62
C LYS A 97 -0.52 -0.42 -16.14
N PHE A 98 0.26 0.20 -15.25
CA PHE A 98 0.04 0.09 -13.80
C PHE A 98 -1.31 0.68 -13.38
N LYS A 99 -1.72 1.81 -13.97
CA LYS A 99 -3.03 2.40 -13.72
C LYS A 99 -4.14 1.39 -13.99
N ASN A 100 -4.17 0.78 -15.17
CA ASN A 100 -5.20 -0.20 -15.51
C ASN A 100 -5.25 -1.39 -14.53
N ILE A 101 -4.08 -1.91 -14.14
CA ILE A 101 -3.99 -3.06 -13.21
C ILE A 101 -4.44 -2.66 -11.80
N PHE A 102 -4.05 -1.49 -11.32
CA PHE A 102 -4.46 -1.03 -9.99
C PHE A 102 -5.91 -0.58 -9.95
N GLU A 103 -6.42 0.00 -11.04
CA GLU A 103 -7.83 0.37 -11.20
C GLU A 103 -8.72 -0.88 -11.16
N GLU A 104 -8.37 -1.93 -11.90
CA GLU A 104 -9.11 -3.21 -11.91
C GLU A 104 -9.25 -3.81 -10.50
N ILE A 105 -8.19 -3.74 -9.69
CA ILE A 105 -8.19 -4.25 -8.31
C ILE A 105 -9.21 -3.52 -7.42
N VAL A 106 -9.40 -2.22 -7.66
CA VAL A 106 -10.11 -1.32 -6.75
C VAL A 106 -11.48 -0.86 -7.31
N SER A 107 -11.82 -1.26 -8.53
CA SER A 107 -13.07 -0.88 -9.22
C SER A 107 -14.24 -1.82 -8.92
N GLY A 108 -14.00 -2.98 -8.31
CA GLY A 108 -15.01 -4.04 -8.13
C GLY A 108 -16.07 -3.81 -7.05
N GLY A 109 -15.95 -2.78 -6.21
CA GLY A 109 -16.88 -2.57 -5.08
C GLY A 109 -18.01 -1.56 -5.32
N LYS A 110 -18.98 -1.57 -4.40
CA LYS A 110 -20.15 -0.69 -4.42
C LYS A 110 -19.79 0.66 -3.80
N SER A 111 -19.67 1.69 -4.62
CA SER A 111 -19.18 3.03 -4.21
C SER A 111 -20.29 3.98 -3.75
N ASN A 112 -21.21 3.57 -2.87
CA ASN A 112 -22.27 4.47 -2.40
C ASN A 112 -22.31 4.54 -0.88
N ILE A 113 -21.37 5.25 -0.25
CA ILE A 113 -21.48 5.55 1.19
C ILE A 113 -22.80 6.32 1.40
N GLN A 114 -23.76 5.74 2.11
CA GLN A 114 -25.01 6.40 2.45
C GLN A 114 -24.70 7.60 3.37
N SER A 115 -25.29 8.75 3.06
CA SER A 115 -24.99 10.04 3.67
C SER A 115 -25.76 10.32 4.97
N SER A 116 -26.67 9.45 5.37
CA SER A 116 -27.47 9.59 6.60
C SER A 116 -26.81 8.81 7.74
N PHE A 117 -25.99 9.51 8.52
CA PHE A 117 -25.47 8.99 9.79
C PHE A 117 -26.41 9.44 10.89
N GLU A 118 -27.13 8.50 11.51
CA GLU A 118 -27.83 8.80 12.77
C GLU A 118 -26.76 9.07 13.84
N ALA A 119 -26.85 10.25 14.45
CA ALA A 119 -25.92 10.67 15.48
C ALA A 119 -26.24 9.91 16.77
N GLU A 120 -25.53 8.82 17.01
CA GLU A 120 -25.39 8.29 18.37
C GLU A 120 -24.22 9.02 19.04
N ASP A 121 -24.40 9.41 20.31
CA ASP A 121 -23.38 10.08 21.11
C ASP A 121 -22.15 9.17 21.26
N GLY A 122 -21.10 9.43 20.47
CA GLY A 122 -19.82 8.77 20.61
C GLY A 122 -19.22 9.05 21.98
N HIS A 123 -18.58 8.04 22.59
CA HIS A 123 -17.92 8.20 23.90
C HIS A 123 -16.45 8.65 23.78
N GLN A 124 -16.05 9.11 22.60
CA GLN A 124 -14.68 9.47 22.30
C GLN A 124 -14.35 10.86 22.88
N GLU A 125 -13.11 11.03 23.33
CA GLU A 125 -12.63 12.32 23.82
C GLU A 125 -12.58 13.36 22.68
N GLU A 126 -12.82 14.62 23.05
CA GLU A 126 -12.83 15.74 22.12
C GLU A 126 -11.46 15.90 21.46
N ILE A 127 -11.44 16.06 20.13
CA ILE A 127 -10.21 16.25 19.37
C ILE A 127 -9.82 17.72 19.40
N ILE A 128 -8.66 18.01 19.99
CA ILE A 128 -8.14 19.37 20.10
C ILE A 128 -7.08 19.60 19.02
N PHE A 129 -7.26 20.65 18.21
CA PHE A 129 -6.34 21.04 17.14
C PHE A 129 -5.45 22.23 17.55
N GLU A 130 -4.85 22.21 18.73
CA GLU A 130 -4.00 23.30 19.22
C GLU A 130 -2.72 23.48 18.37
N PRO A 131 -2.30 24.73 18.08
CA PRO A 131 -1.09 25.00 17.30
C PRO A 131 0.17 24.31 17.83
N TYR A 132 0.35 24.24 19.15
CA TYR A 132 1.51 23.59 19.76
C TYR A 132 1.58 22.07 19.46
N ILE A 133 0.42 21.38 19.45
CA ILE A 133 0.33 19.96 19.10
C ILE A 133 0.78 19.75 17.65
N ILE A 134 0.27 20.59 16.75
CA ILE A 134 0.58 20.53 15.32
C ILE A 134 2.06 20.83 15.08
N GLU A 135 2.62 21.86 15.73
CA GLU A 135 4.05 22.18 15.65
C GLU A 135 4.91 20.99 16.06
N LYS A 136 4.56 20.32 17.16
CA LYS A 136 5.26 19.13 17.66
C LYS A 136 5.22 17.97 16.65
N LEU A 137 4.10 17.79 15.96
CA LEU A 137 3.96 16.76 14.91
C LEU A 137 4.75 17.12 13.64
N LEU A 138 4.74 18.39 13.23
CA LEU A 138 5.53 18.89 12.09
C LEU A 138 7.03 18.72 12.32
N LYS A 139 7.53 19.02 13.53
CA LYS A 139 8.93 18.83 13.90
C LYS A 139 9.38 17.36 13.86
N LYS A 140 8.45 16.41 14.01
CA LYS A 140 8.72 14.95 13.93
C LYS A 140 8.73 14.41 12.50
N LEU A 141 8.39 15.21 11.49
CA LEU A 141 8.46 14.77 10.09
C LEU A 141 9.89 14.38 9.69
N PRO A 142 10.05 13.37 8.81
CA PRO A 142 11.36 12.98 8.31
C PRO A 142 11.90 14.04 7.33
N ASN A 143 13.24 14.13 7.21
CA ASN A 143 13.91 15.05 6.30
C ASN A 143 13.86 14.53 4.85
N LYS A 144 12.65 14.34 4.30
CA LYS A 144 12.44 13.86 2.94
C LYS A 144 12.15 15.02 1.98
N LEU A 145 12.86 15.01 0.85
CA LEU A 145 12.69 15.96 -0.26
C LEU A 145 11.71 15.47 -1.33
N SER A 146 11.05 14.33 -1.11
CA SER A 146 10.03 13.82 -2.04
C SER A 146 8.85 14.79 -2.11
N HIS A 147 8.44 15.13 -3.34
CA HIS A 147 7.29 15.99 -3.60
C HIS A 147 5.98 15.19 -3.53
N SER A 148 5.02 15.71 -2.77
CA SER A 148 3.62 15.27 -2.76
C SER A 148 2.83 15.92 -3.92
N PRO A 149 1.54 15.58 -4.10
CA PRO A 149 0.70 16.22 -5.14
C PRO A 149 0.66 17.75 -5.10
N GLU A 150 0.82 18.33 -3.91
CA GLU A 150 0.90 19.78 -3.66
C GLU A 150 2.31 20.37 -3.88
N ASN A 151 3.29 19.57 -4.35
CA ASN A 151 4.69 19.95 -4.54
C ASN A 151 5.45 20.43 -3.27
N ILE A 152 4.82 20.35 -2.10
CA ILE A 152 5.43 20.67 -0.81
C ILE A 152 6.24 19.47 -0.31
N ASN A 153 7.48 19.70 0.11
CA ASN A 153 8.31 18.66 0.71
C ASN A 153 8.18 18.66 2.25
N GLN A 154 8.39 17.50 2.87
CA GLN A 154 8.29 17.34 4.33
C GLN A 154 9.38 18.12 5.07
N TYR A 155 10.53 18.33 4.42
CA TYR A 155 11.61 19.13 4.95
C TYR A 155 11.20 20.60 5.18
N PHE A 156 10.48 21.20 4.23
CA PHE A 156 9.95 22.57 4.32
C PHE A 156 8.96 22.69 5.47
N LEU A 157 7.98 21.79 5.55
CA LEU A 157 6.99 21.76 6.63
C LEU A 157 7.64 21.65 8.01
N LYS A 158 8.71 20.84 8.11
CA LYS A 158 9.48 20.70 9.35
C LYS A 158 10.23 21.97 9.73
N LYS A 159 10.85 22.65 8.76
CA LYS A 159 11.63 23.88 8.99
C LYS A 159 10.74 25.09 9.27
N CYS A 160 9.55 25.11 8.67
CA CYS A 160 8.54 26.14 8.87
C CYS A 160 7.45 25.71 9.86
N ALA A 161 7.74 24.78 10.78
CA ALA A 161 6.75 24.21 11.68
C ALA A 161 6.04 25.28 12.54
N THR A 162 6.81 26.20 13.13
CA THR A 162 6.29 27.27 14.00
C THR A 162 5.34 28.21 13.27
N PRO A 163 5.71 28.85 12.13
CA PRO A 163 4.78 29.73 11.42
C PRO A 163 3.59 29.01 10.78
N LEU A 164 3.71 27.71 10.44
CA LEU A 164 2.63 26.93 9.83
C LEU A 164 1.64 26.36 10.84
N ALA A 165 1.99 26.31 12.12
CA ALA A 165 1.19 25.67 13.16
C ALA A 165 -0.21 26.30 13.31
N LEU A 166 -0.30 27.63 13.38
CA LEU A 166 -1.56 28.35 13.56
C LEU A 166 -2.48 28.25 12.31
N PRO A 167 -2.00 28.50 11.07
CA PRO A 167 -2.84 28.30 9.89
C PRO A 167 -3.37 26.87 9.74
N LEU A 168 -2.53 25.87 10.04
CA LEU A 168 -2.93 24.47 9.98
C LEU A 168 -3.93 24.11 11.08
N SER A 169 -3.79 24.68 12.28
CA SER A 169 -4.76 24.53 13.38
C SER A 169 -6.17 24.96 12.95
N ILE A 170 -6.29 26.16 12.38
CA ILE A 170 -7.57 26.69 11.91
C ILE A 170 -8.14 25.82 10.77
N LEU A 171 -7.29 25.39 9.84
CA LEU A 171 -7.70 24.50 8.76
C LEU A 171 -8.22 23.17 9.28
N TYR A 172 -7.53 22.58 10.25
CA TYR A 172 -7.85 21.28 10.85
C TYR A 172 -9.16 21.33 11.63
N GLU A 173 -9.36 22.38 12.42
CA GLU A 173 -10.61 22.64 13.13
C GLU A 173 -11.81 22.72 12.16
N ASN A 174 -11.66 23.50 11.08
CA ASN A 174 -12.72 23.71 10.10
C ASN A 174 -13.05 22.44 9.30
N THR A 175 -12.04 21.69 8.83
CA THR A 175 -12.28 20.42 8.10
C THR A 175 -12.92 19.38 9.01
N PHE A 176 -12.55 19.32 10.29
CA PHE A 176 -13.12 18.38 11.24
C PHE A 176 -14.59 18.70 11.55
N LYS A 177 -14.90 19.96 11.89
CA LYS A 177 -16.28 20.40 12.20
C LYS A 177 -17.24 20.25 11.01
N THR A 178 -16.78 20.60 9.81
CA THR A 178 -17.61 20.49 8.60
C THR A 178 -17.68 19.05 8.07
N GLY A 179 -16.69 18.21 8.39
CA GLY A 179 -16.51 16.88 7.78
C GLY A 179 -16.10 16.92 6.31
N ILE A 180 -15.70 18.09 5.79
CA ILE A 180 -15.31 18.28 4.39
C ILE A 180 -13.79 18.21 4.27
N VAL A 181 -13.29 17.24 3.51
CA VAL A 181 -11.85 17.06 3.24
C VAL A 181 -11.45 17.86 2.01
N PRO A 182 -10.37 18.67 2.07
CA PRO A 182 -9.85 19.37 0.90
C PRO A 182 -9.54 18.44 -0.27
N GLU A 183 -9.91 18.83 -1.49
CA GLU A 183 -9.71 17.99 -2.68
C GLU A 183 -8.24 17.61 -2.92
N LEU A 184 -7.30 18.50 -2.57
CA LEU A 184 -5.86 18.22 -2.62
C LEU A 184 -5.44 17.03 -1.72
N TRP A 185 -6.17 16.75 -0.63
CA TRP A 185 -5.90 15.63 0.26
C TRP A 185 -6.50 14.31 -0.23
N LYS A 186 -7.49 14.39 -1.13
CA LYS A 186 -8.10 13.24 -1.80
C LYS A 186 -7.30 12.76 -3.02
N THR A 187 -6.39 13.58 -3.52
CA THR A 187 -5.45 13.21 -4.59
C THR A 187 -4.22 12.48 -4.04
N ALA A 188 -3.87 11.35 -4.65
CA ALA A 188 -2.66 10.60 -4.29
C ALA A 188 -1.83 10.20 -5.51
N HIS A 189 -0.51 10.36 -5.41
CA HIS A 189 0.42 9.80 -6.40
C HIS A 189 0.75 8.36 -6.03
N ILE A 190 0.38 7.41 -6.88
CA ILE A 190 0.62 5.97 -6.69
C ILE A 190 2.00 5.62 -7.24
N LEU A 191 2.87 5.15 -6.35
CA LEU A 191 4.22 4.70 -6.67
C LEU A 191 4.24 3.17 -6.67
N PRO A 192 4.48 2.51 -7.82
CA PRO A 192 4.62 1.06 -7.88
C PRO A 192 5.91 0.62 -7.17
N ILE A 193 5.80 -0.18 -6.11
CA ILE A 193 6.96 -0.74 -5.39
C ILE A 193 7.00 -2.26 -5.56
N PHE A 194 8.12 -2.77 -6.08
CA PHE A 194 8.29 -4.20 -6.32
C PHE A 194 8.22 -5.02 -5.02
N LYS A 195 7.43 -6.11 -5.03
CA LYS A 195 7.20 -7.00 -3.87
C LYS A 195 8.43 -7.82 -3.46
N LYS A 196 9.53 -7.76 -4.24
CA LYS A 196 10.73 -8.63 -4.09
C LYS A 196 10.42 -10.12 -4.23
N LYS A 197 9.37 -10.45 -4.99
CA LYS A 197 8.92 -11.82 -5.27
C LYS A 197 8.39 -11.85 -6.71
N GLY A 198 8.67 -12.94 -7.43
CA GLY A 198 8.27 -13.09 -8.84
C GLY A 198 9.16 -12.33 -9.82
N SER A 199 8.69 -12.22 -11.07
CA SER A 199 9.39 -11.48 -12.12
C SER A 199 9.26 -9.98 -11.92
N VAL A 200 10.37 -9.26 -12.05
CA VAL A 200 10.41 -7.78 -11.97
C VAL A 200 9.72 -7.14 -13.17
N ASN A 201 9.57 -7.88 -14.28
CA ASN A 201 8.92 -7.41 -15.51
C ASN A 201 7.41 -7.62 -15.50
N ASP A 202 6.88 -8.32 -14.49
CA ASP A 202 5.45 -8.52 -14.32
C ASP A 202 4.87 -7.43 -13.40
N PRO A 203 3.99 -6.55 -13.90
CA PRO A 203 3.39 -5.48 -13.13
C PRO A 203 2.58 -5.97 -11.91
N LYS A 204 2.05 -7.20 -11.93
CA LYS A 204 1.26 -7.78 -10.80
C LYS A 204 2.11 -7.98 -9.54
N ASN A 205 3.43 -8.04 -9.70
CA ASN A 205 4.40 -8.17 -8.61
C ASN A 205 4.77 -6.84 -7.95
N TYR A 206 4.01 -5.77 -8.20
CA TYR A 206 4.19 -4.45 -7.56
C TYR A 206 3.05 -4.13 -6.60
N ARG A 207 3.35 -3.29 -5.60
CA ARG A 207 2.37 -2.71 -4.66
C ARG A 207 2.08 -1.25 -5.04
N PRO A 208 0.82 -0.82 -5.03
CA PRO A 208 0.46 0.58 -5.23
C PRO A 208 0.66 1.37 -3.92
N ILE A 209 1.78 2.06 -3.74
CA ILE A 209 1.99 2.91 -2.55
C ILE A 209 1.53 4.34 -2.82
N ALA A 210 0.52 4.79 -2.09
CA ALA A 210 -0.03 6.13 -2.13
C ALA A 210 0.87 7.14 -1.41
N LEU A 211 1.38 8.10 -2.18
CA LEU A 211 2.02 9.31 -1.67
C LEU A 211 0.97 10.41 -1.54
N THR A 212 0.46 10.58 -0.32
CA THR A 212 -0.53 11.60 0.06
C THR A 212 0.13 12.90 0.53
N SER A 213 -0.69 13.95 0.63
CA SER A 213 -0.33 15.25 1.20
C SER A 213 0.31 15.10 2.60
N PRO A 214 1.52 15.63 2.84
CA PRO A 214 2.12 15.68 4.15
C PRO A 214 1.30 16.43 5.20
N THR A 215 0.58 17.49 4.83
CA THR A 215 -0.33 18.19 5.77
C THR A 215 -1.53 17.32 6.12
N CYS A 216 -2.05 16.55 5.16
CA CYS A 216 -3.08 15.54 5.44
C CYS A 216 -2.56 14.48 6.41
N ARG A 217 -1.34 13.96 6.20
CA ARG A 217 -0.74 12.95 7.10
C ARG A 217 -0.57 13.41 8.55
N VAL A 218 -0.38 14.71 8.77
CA VAL A 218 -0.33 15.27 10.12
C VAL A 218 -1.73 15.24 10.74
N PHE A 219 -2.75 15.66 10.01
CA PHE A 219 -4.15 15.56 10.44
C PHE A 219 -4.56 14.10 10.72
N GLU A 220 -4.32 13.20 9.77
CA GLU A 220 -4.57 11.76 9.90
C GLU A 220 -3.95 11.18 11.18
N ARG A 221 -2.76 11.67 11.58
CA ARG A 221 -2.07 11.22 12.79
C ARG A 221 -2.77 11.68 14.08
N ILE A 222 -3.34 12.88 14.08
CA ILE A 222 -4.13 13.38 15.22
C ILE A 222 -5.36 12.50 15.39
N ILE A 223 -6.11 12.28 14.30
CA ILE A 223 -7.30 11.41 14.28
C ILE A 223 -6.93 9.98 14.69
N ALA A 224 -5.84 9.43 14.12
CA ALA A 224 -5.41 8.07 14.42
C ALA A 224 -5.06 7.87 15.89
N ASN A 225 -4.38 8.85 16.51
CA ASN A 225 -4.05 8.79 17.93
C ASN A 225 -5.33 8.80 18.79
N ASN A 226 -6.29 9.67 18.48
CA ASN A 226 -7.55 9.75 19.24
C ASN A 226 -8.37 8.44 19.13
N ILE A 227 -8.43 7.86 17.92
CA ILE A 227 -9.12 6.57 17.72
C ILE A 227 -8.39 5.46 18.49
N LEU A 228 -7.05 5.44 18.44
CA LEU A 228 -6.28 4.43 19.14
C LEU A 228 -6.43 4.53 20.66
N GLU A 229 -6.47 5.74 21.22
CA GLU A 229 -6.73 5.97 22.65
C GLU A 229 -8.11 5.47 23.06
N HIS A 230 -9.16 5.75 22.26
CA HIS A 230 -10.50 5.19 22.45
C HIS A 230 -10.50 3.66 22.46
N LEU A 231 -9.86 3.05 21.47
CA LEU A 231 -9.76 1.58 21.36
C LEU A 231 -9.07 0.96 22.58
N TYR A 232 -8.02 1.59 23.12
CA TYR A 232 -7.35 1.11 24.33
C TYR A 232 -8.18 1.32 25.59
N LYS A 233 -8.77 2.51 25.76
CA LYS A 233 -9.59 2.86 26.93
C LYS A 233 -10.77 1.90 27.10
N HIS A 234 -11.41 1.51 26.00
CA HIS A 234 -12.57 0.63 26.01
C HIS A 234 -12.23 -0.86 25.77
N LYS A 235 -10.94 -1.23 25.70
CA LYS A 235 -10.47 -2.60 25.43
C LYS A 235 -11.13 -3.23 24.19
N LEU A 236 -11.24 -2.46 23.12
CA LEU A 236 -11.95 -2.86 21.90
C LEU A 236 -11.07 -3.65 20.93
N ILE A 237 -9.75 -3.66 21.15
CA ILE A 237 -8.79 -4.39 20.33
C ILE A 237 -8.77 -5.86 20.75
N ALA A 238 -8.91 -6.77 19.79
CA ALA A 238 -8.82 -8.20 20.04
C ALA A 238 -7.44 -8.59 20.58
N GLU A 239 -7.40 -9.40 21.63
CA GLU A 239 -6.16 -9.86 22.27
C GLU A 239 -5.32 -10.76 21.33
N GLU A 240 -5.97 -11.33 20.33
CA GLU A 240 -5.37 -12.18 19.31
C GLU A 240 -4.64 -11.40 18.21
N GLN A 241 -4.76 -10.07 18.19
CA GLN A 241 -4.17 -9.21 17.16
C GLN A 241 -2.78 -8.70 17.57
N PHE A 242 -1.80 -8.90 16.69
CA PHE A 242 -0.41 -8.48 16.91
C PHE A 242 0.10 -7.49 15.84
N GLY A 243 -0.64 -7.29 14.76
CA GLY A 243 -0.28 -6.39 13.67
C GLY A 243 -0.72 -4.96 13.93
N PHE A 244 0.09 -3.99 13.46
CA PHE A 244 -0.19 -2.54 13.54
C PHE A 244 -0.42 -1.94 14.94
N LEU A 245 -0.20 -2.70 16.00
CA LEU A 245 -0.33 -2.24 17.37
C LEU A 245 1.02 -1.82 17.97
N PRO A 246 1.07 -0.73 18.75
CA PRO A 246 2.26 -0.40 19.53
C PRO A 246 2.55 -1.53 20.53
N LYS A 247 3.84 -1.81 20.75
CA LYS A 247 4.34 -2.87 21.63
C LYS A 247 4.00 -4.31 21.20
N SER A 248 3.42 -4.51 20.02
CA SER A 248 3.26 -5.83 19.39
C SER A 248 4.25 -6.02 18.24
N SER A 249 4.59 -7.27 17.94
CA SER A 249 5.49 -7.60 16.83
C SER A 249 5.20 -9.00 16.28
N CYS A 250 5.67 -9.27 15.06
CA CYS A 250 5.60 -10.60 14.46
C CYS A 250 6.32 -11.64 15.33
N THR A 251 7.47 -11.26 15.91
CA THR A 251 8.22 -12.12 16.84
C THR A 251 7.40 -12.50 18.07
N LEU A 252 6.69 -11.54 18.67
CA LEU A 252 5.81 -11.83 19.83
C LEU A 252 4.66 -12.75 19.45
N GLN A 253 4.05 -12.57 18.29
CA GLN A 253 2.98 -13.44 17.80
C GLN A 253 3.48 -14.88 17.61
N ILE A 254 4.64 -15.03 16.97
CA ILE A 254 5.26 -16.34 16.74
C ILE A 254 5.65 -17.00 18.07
N LEU A 255 6.27 -16.26 18.99
CA LEU A 255 6.66 -16.77 20.30
C LEU A 255 5.45 -17.25 21.11
N SER A 256 4.35 -16.48 21.10
CA SER A 256 3.09 -16.89 21.74
C SER A 256 2.55 -18.18 21.15
N SER A 257 2.60 -18.35 19.82
CA SER A 257 2.14 -19.60 19.20
C SER A 257 3.07 -20.77 19.46
N MET A 258 4.39 -20.56 19.43
CA MET A 258 5.36 -21.60 19.76
C MET A 258 5.16 -22.09 21.20
N GLN A 259 4.92 -21.19 22.16
CA GLN A 259 4.64 -21.58 23.54
C GLN A 259 3.42 -22.52 23.61
N ASP A 260 2.33 -22.19 22.91
CA ASP A 260 1.15 -23.05 22.86
C ASP A 260 1.48 -24.42 22.25
N TRP A 261 2.23 -24.45 21.15
CA TRP A 261 2.59 -25.70 20.46
C TRP A 261 3.55 -26.58 21.26
N TYR A 262 4.54 -25.99 21.94
CA TYR A 262 5.44 -26.72 22.82
C TYR A 262 4.69 -27.30 24.01
N ASN A 263 3.75 -26.54 24.60
CA ASN A 263 2.90 -27.06 25.67
C ASN A 263 2.06 -28.27 25.21
N SER A 264 1.55 -28.27 23.98
CA SER A 264 0.85 -29.42 23.39
C SER A 264 1.79 -30.61 23.18
N LEU A 265 3.01 -30.34 22.70
CA LEU A 265 4.03 -31.34 22.43
C LEU A 265 4.52 -32.03 23.72
N ASP A 266 4.70 -31.27 24.81
CA ASP A 266 5.06 -31.80 26.14
C ASP A 266 3.99 -32.76 26.67
N ARG A 267 2.72 -32.48 26.34
CA ARG A 267 1.58 -33.37 26.61
C ARG A 267 1.43 -34.52 25.61
N LYS A 268 2.31 -34.61 24.60
CA LYS A 268 2.28 -35.60 23.50
C LYS A 268 1.00 -35.53 22.65
N ILE A 269 0.45 -34.33 22.48
CA ILE A 269 -0.76 -34.08 21.67
C ILE A 269 -0.36 -33.36 20.38
N GLY A 270 -0.86 -33.85 19.25
CA GLY A 270 -0.68 -33.19 17.95
C GLY A 270 -1.41 -31.85 17.89
N THR A 271 -0.84 -30.86 17.19
CA THR A 271 -1.49 -29.57 16.96
C THR A 271 -1.54 -29.30 15.47
N ASP A 272 -2.74 -29.11 14.94
CA ASP A 272 -2.92 -28.73 13.54
C ASP A 272 -2.94 -27.21 13.43
N VAL A 273 -2.23 -26.68 12.44
CA VAL A 273 -2.08 -25.23 12.21
C VAL A 273 -2.44 -24.89 10.76
N ILE A 274 -3.35 -23.94 10.60
CA ILE A 274 -3.86 -23.52 9.29
C ILE A 274 -3.55 -22.05 9.10
N TYR A 275 -2.82 -21.72 8.05
CA TYR A 275 -2.48 -20.35 7.68
C TYR A 275 -3.42 -19.84 6.60
N PHE A 276 -3.85 -18.59 6.79
CA PHE A 276 -4.73 -17.88 5.88
C PHE A 276 -4.04 -16.62 5.37
N ASP A 277 -4.26 -16.34 4.08
CA ASP A 277 -3.71 -15.18 3.38
C ASP A 277 -4.82 -14.55 2.54
N PHE A 278 -5.14 -13.29 2.82
CA PHE A 278 -6.12 -12.50 2.08
C PHE A 278 -5.47 -11.86 0.86
N GLU A 279 -5.99 -12.16 -0.33
CA GLU A 279 -5.46 -11.57 -1.55
C GLU A 279 -5.81 -10.07 -1.62
N LYS A 280 -4.79 -9.21 -1.51
CA LYS A 280 -4.92 -7.74 -1.63
C LYS A 280 -5.87 -7.14 -0.59
N ALA A 281 -5.75 -7.58 0.67
CA ALA A 281 -6.66 -7.23 1.77
C ALA A 281 -6.93 -5.72 1.91
N PHE A 282 -5.87 -4.90 1.84
CA PHE A 282 -5.96 -3.44 1.94
C PHE A 282 -6.76 -2.80 0.81
N ASP A 283 -6.70 -3.35 -0.40
CA ASP A 283 -7.31 -2.78 -1.59
C ASP A 283 -8.80 -3.17 -1.73
N LYS A 284 -9.23 -4.21 -0.99
CA LYS A 284 -10.59 -4.77 -1.00
C LYS A 284 -11.47 -4.37 0.18
N VAL A 285 -11.00 -3.48 1.06
CA VAL A 285 -11.81 -3.01 2.20
C VAL A 285 -13.06 -2.28 1.67
N ASP A 286 -14.25 -2.76 2.00
CA ASP A 286 -15.48 -2.07 1.66
C ASP A 286 -15.69 -0.87 2.59
N HIS A 287 -15.99 0.30 2.02
CA HIS A 287 -16.12 1.54 2.80
C HIS A 287 -17.38 1.56 3.64
N GLN A 288 -18.50 1.00 3.18
CA GLN A 288 -19.74 0.96 3.97
C GLN A 288 -19.58 0.05 5.19
N ILE A 289 -18.99 -1.12 4.99
CA ILE A 289 -18.74 -2.08 6.06
C ILE A 289 -17.76 -1.49 7.08
N LEU A 290 -16.70 -0.81 6.62
CA LEU A 290 -15.76 -0.12 7.49
C LEU A 290 -16.45 0.97 8.35
N ILE A 291 -17.31 1.78 7.74
CA ILE A 291 -18.04 2.83 8.45
C ILE A 291 -19.01 2.25 9.48
N ARG A 292 -19.74 1.17 9.13
CA ARG A 292 -20.60 0.46 10.08
C ARG A 292 -19.81 -0.08 11.27
N LYS A 293 -18.63 -0.68 11.03
CA LYS A 293 -17.75 -1.15 12.11
C LYS A 293 -17.29 -0.01 13.01
N LEU A 294 -16.99 1.18 12.46
CA LEU A 294 -16.65 2.38 13.25
C LEU A 294 -17.82 2.84 14.13
N GLN A 295 -19.07 2.74 13.65
CA GLN A 295 -20.26 3.02 14.46
C GLN A 295 -20.43 1.99 15.59
N GLU A 296 -20.26 0.70 15.29
CA GLU A 296 -20.38 -0.39 16.28
C GLU A 296 -19.37 -0.26 17.44
N ILE A 297 -18.20 0.34 17.21
CA ILE A 297 -17.21 0.64 18.25
C ILE A 297 -17.39 2.03 18.91
N LYS A 298 -18.50 2.72 18.62
CA LYS A 298 -18.89 4.01 19.20
C LYS A 298 -17.87 5.15 19.00
N ILE A 299 -17.27 5.22 17.80
CA ILE A 299 -16.46 6.39 17.40
C ILE A 299 -17.37 7.59 17.16
N ASP A 300 -16.87 8.77 17.46
CA ASP A 300 -17.61 10.02 17.29
C ASP A 300 -18.07 10.25 15.84
N SER A 301 -19.27 10.81 15.69
CA SER A 301 -19.94 11.02 14.41
C SER A 301 -19.19 11.98 13.48
N LEU A 302 -18.50 13.01 14.01
CA LEU A 302 -17.68 13.93 13.20
C LEU A 302 -16.46 13.21 12.65
N THR A 303 -15.82 12.37 13.47
CA THR A 303 -14.70 11.52 13.05
C THR A 303 -15.13 10.56 11.95
N ILE A 304 -16.28 9.90 12.10
CA ILE A 304 -16.83 8.99 11.08
C ILE A 304 -17.14 9.75 9.78
N ARG A 305 -17.80 10.91 9.87
CA ARG A 305 -18.11 11.75 8.71
C ARG A 305 -16.86 12.18 7.96
N TRP A 306 -15.82 12.58 8.69
CA TRP A 306 -14.55 12.97 8.10
C TRP A 306 -13.86 11.77 7.41
N ILE A 307 -13.84 10.60 8.04
CA ILE A 307 -13.28 9.37 7.44
C ILE A 307 -14.04 8.96 6.19
N ALA A 308 -15.39 9.02 6.22
CA ALA A 308 -16.23 8.75 5.07
C ALA A 308 -15.89 9.70 3.91
N ASN A 309 -15.74 11.00 4.17
CA ASN A 309 -15.36 11.98 3.16
C ASN A 309 -13.92 11.78 2.66
N PHE A 310 -13.01 11.36 3.54
CA PHE A 310 -11.61 11.06 3.19
C PHE A 310 -11.47 9.85 2.26
N LEU A 311 -12.32 8.84 2.42
CA LEU A 311 -12.33 7.64 1.59
C LEU A 311 -13.12 7.83 0.28
N SER A 312 -14.08 8.74 0.27
CA SER A 312 -14.93 9.08 -0.89
C SER A 312 -14.21 9.92 -1.93
N ASN A 313 -14.61 9.76 -3.21
CA ASN A 313 -14.22 10.62 -4.34
C ASN A 313 -12.70 10.88 -4.44
N ARG A 314 -11.90 9.86 -4.15
CA ARG A 314 -10.44 9.97 -4.27
C ARG A 314 -9.99 9.93 -5.72
N SER A 315 -8.88 10.59 -6.00
CA SER A 315 -8.22 10.55 -7.31
C SER A 315 -6.82 10.00 -7.17
N HIS A 316 -6.55 8.89 -7.84
CA HIS A 316 -5.25 8.23 -7.84
C HIS A 316 -4.57 8.43 -9.20
N ILE A 317 -3.31 8.81 -9.17
CA ILE A 317 -2.50 9.04 -10.38
C ILE A 317 -1.22 8.23 -10.24
N VAL A 318 -0.94 7.31 -11.16
CA VAL A 318 0.31 6.54 -11.14
C VAL A 318 1.47 7.42 -11.58
N LYS A 319 2.54 7.44 -10.79
CA LYS A 319 3.76 8.19 -11.08
C LYS A 319 4.95 7.25 -11.29
N ILE A 320 5.62 7.38 -12.44
CA ILE A 320 6.87 6.69 -12.78
C ILE A 320 7.88 7.72 -13.26
N GLY A 321 8.97 7.89 -12.50
CA GLY A 321 9.91 8.99 -12.74
C GLY A 321 9.18 10.32 -12.64
N ASP A 322 9.22 11.10 -13.72
CA ASP A 322 8.53 12.39 -13.86
C ASP A 322 7.25 12.32 -14.71
N HIS A 323 6.81 11.10 -15.06
CA HIS A 323 5.61 10.86 -15.85
C HIS A 323 4.43 10.44 -14.97
N PHE A 324 3.24 10.86 -15.39
CA PHE A 324 1.96 10.64 -14.71
C PHE A 324 1.00 9.91 -15.64
N SER A 325 0.18 9.02 -15.11
CA SER A 325 -0.96 8.42 -15.82
C SER A 325 -2.16 9.36 -15.83
N GLU A 326 -3.20 8.97 -16.57
CA GLU A 326 -4.54 9.50 -16.33
C GLU A 326 -5.03 9.15 -14.91
N PRO A 327 -5.85 9.99 -14.27
CA PRO A 327 -6.42 9.71 -12.96
C PRO A 327 -7.41 8.54 -13.01
N PHE A 328 -7.53 7.82 -11.91
CA PHE A 328 -8.57 6.82 -11.67
C PHE A 328 -9.16 6.96 -10.27
N LEU A 329 -10.39 6.48 -10.10
CA LEU A 329 -11.13 6.60 -8.85
C LEU A 329 -11.22 5.25 -8.15
N PRO A 330 -10.50 5.04 -7.04
CA PRO A 330 -10.66 3.83 -6.24
C PRO A 330 -12.03 3.81 -5.57
N LYS A 331 -12.79 2.73 -5.75
CA LYS A 331 -14.10 2.52 -5.12
C LYS A 331 -14.03 1.75 -3.80
N THR A 332 -12.97 0.99 -3.60
CA THR A 332 -12.71 0.20 -2.38
C THR A 332 -11.33 0.48 -1.83
N GLY A 333 -11.05 -0.13 -0.69
CA GLY A 333 -9.74 -0.19 -0.09
C GLY A 333 -9.38 1.04 0.72
N VAL A 334 -8.36 0.87 1.54
CA VAL A 334 -7.72 1.97 2.27
C VAL A 334 -6.36 2.24 1.65
N PRO A 335 -6.01 3.50 1.30
CA PRO A 335 -4.80 3.75 0.51
C PRO A 335 -3.52 3.34 1.25
N GLN A 336 -2.74 2.41 0.68
CA GLN A 336 -1.49 1.94 1.27
C GLN A 336 -0.46 3.07 1.32
N GLY A 337 -0.03 3.48 2.52
CA GLY A 337 0.90 4.61 2.70
C GLY A 337 0.27 5.88 3.29
N THR A 338 -1.04 5.83 3.58
CA THR A 338 -1.70 6.74 4.52
C THR A 338 -1.36 6.39 5.97
N VAL A 339 -1.56 7.34 6.88
CA VAL A 339 -1.38 7.10 8.32
C VAL A 339 -2.59 6.38 8.89
N LEU A 340 -3.80 6.72 8.42
CA LEU A 340 -5.03 6.07 8.86
C LEU A 340 -5.24 4.68 8.27
N GLY A 341 -4.70 4.38 7.07
CA GLY A 341 -4.95 3.11 6.37
C GLY A 341 -4.73 1.85 7.23
N PRO A 342 -3.56 1.69 7.87
CA PRO A 342 -3.32 0.54 8.76
C PRO A 342 -4.28 0.45 9.96
N LEU A 343 -4.67 1.59 10.54
CA LEU A 343 -5.61 1.64 11.68
C LEU A 343 -7.04 1.29 11.25
N LEU A 344 -7.48 1.79 10.10
CA LEU A 344 -8.79 1.46 9.55
C LEU A 344 -8.86 -0.03 9.16
N PHE A 345 -7.79 -0.57 8.58
CA PHE A 345 -7.68 -1.99 8.30
C PHE A 345 -7.70 -2.84 9.58
N LEU A 346 -6.96 -2.40 10.62
CA LEU A 346 -6.97 -3.05 11.93
C LEU A 346 -8.41 -3.14 12.46
N ILE A 347 -9.17 -2.03 12.46
CA ILE A 347 -10.57 -2.01 12.91
C ILE A 347 -11.44 -2.94 12.07
N TYR A 348 -11.20 -2.99 10.76
CA TYR A 348 -11.98 -3.83 9.84
C TYR A 348 -11.90 -5.32 10.15
N ILE A 349 -10.70 -5.83 10.45
CA ILE A 349 -10.45 -7.26 10.72
C ILE A 349 -10.65 -7.65 12.19
N ASN A 350 -10.77 -6.67 13.09
CA ASN A 350 -10.71 -6.87 14.54
C ASN A 350 -11.83 -7.74 15.12
N ASP A 351 -12.95 -7.89 14.43
CA ASP A 351 -14.07 -8.74 14.84
C ASP A 351 -13.93 -10.20 14.38
N LEU A 352 -12.99 -10.54 13.49
CA LEU A 352 -12.77 -11.91 13.00
C LEU A 352 -12.65 -12.93 14.14
N PRO A 353 -11.85 -12.70 15.22
CA PRO A 353 -11.76 -13.62 16.35
C PRO A 353 -13.10 -13.96 17.01
N LYS A 354 -14.07 -13.04 17.00
CA LYS A 354 -15.39 -13.25 17.63
C LYS A 354 -16.21 -14.33 16.93
N HIS A 355 -15.91 -14.63 15.66
CA HIS A 355 -16.57 -15.66 14.87
C HIS A 355 -15.90 -17.04 14.98
N ILE A 356 -14.73 -17.10 15.62
CA ILE A 356 -13.99 -18.35 15.81
C ILE A 356 -14.43 -19.01 17.12
N PRO A 357 -14.74 -20.32 17.13
CA PRO A 357 -15.07 -21.07 18.34
C PRO A 357 -13.97 -20.94 19.40
N LYS A 358 -14.33 -20.77 20.68
CA LYS A 358 -13.39 -20.53 21.78
C LYS A 358 -12.38 -21.65 22.02
N ASN A 359 -12.69 -22.87 21.58
CA ASN A 359 -11.79 -24.02 21.65
C ASN A 359 -10.67 -23.98 20.58
N ILE A 360 -10.82 -23.15 19.54
CA ILE A 360 -9.81 -22.96 18.50
C ILE A 360 -9.04 -21.68 18.78
N LYS A 361 -7.71 -21.75 18.73
CA LYS A 361 -6.86 -20.57 18.89
C LYS A 361 -6.77 -19.84 17.56
N VAL A 362 -6.91 -18.52 17.60
CA VAL A 362 -6.67 -17.62 16.48
C VAL A 362 -5.56 -16.63 16.85
N LYS A 363 -4.69 -16.33 15.88
CA LYS A 363 -3.67 -15.27 16.01
C LYS A 363 -3.60 -14.51 14.70
N LEU A 364 -3.66 -13.19 14.79
CA LEU A 364 -3.63 -12.28 13.64
C LEU A 364 -2.35 -11.46 13.64
N TYR A 365 -1.89 -11.11 12.45
CA TYR A 365 -0.86 -10.12 12.21
C TYR A 365 -1.17 -9.40 10.90
N ALA A 366 -1.76 -8.22 10.99
CA ALA A 366 -2.24 -7.49 9.82
C ALA A 366 -3.26 -8.34 9.04
N ASP A 367 -3.01 -8.60 7.77
CA ASP A 367 -3.81 -9.42 6.86
C ASP A 367 -3.56 -10.93 6.99
N ASP A 368 -2.45 -11.34 7.60
CA ASP A 368 -2.17 -12.74 7.87
C ASP A 368 -2.87 -13.19 9.17
N PHE A 369 -3.50 -14.36 9.15
CA PHE A 369 -3.96 -15.00 10.37
C PHE A 369 -3.79 -16.51 10.32
N LYS A 370 -3.79 -17.13 11.49
CA LYS A 370 -3.72 -18.59 11.63
C LYS A 370 -4.71 -19.10 12.65
N LEU A 371 -5.25 -20.26 12.38
CA LEU A 371 -6.08 -21.04 13.29
C LEU A 371 -5.30 -22.29 13.71
N TYR A 372 -5.39 -22.66 14.97
CA TYR A 372 -4.78 -23.90 15.45
C TYR A 372 -5.50 -24.46 16.67
N SER A 373 -5.44 -25.78 16.81
CA SER A 373 -5.99 -26.51 17.94
C SER A 373 -5.25 -27.81 18.19
N GLU A 374 -5.26 -28.25 19.45
CA GLU A 374 -4.88 -29.60 19.80
C GLU A 374 -5.86 -30.61 19.18
N ILE A 375 -5.35 -31.68 18.57
CA ILE A 375 -6.16 -32.73 17.97
C ILE A 375 -5.97 -34.02 18.77
N LYS A 376 -7.03 -34.45 19.47
CA LYS A 376 -7.06 -35.72 20.24
C LYS A 376 -8.09 -36.69 19.66
N THR A 377 -9.16 -36.14 19.11
CA THR A 377 -10.33 -36.86 18.63
C THR A 377 -10.76 -36.33 17.27
N GLU A 378 -11.53 -37.13 16.54
CA GLU A 378 -12.13 -36.69 15.26
C GLU A 378 -13.03 -35.46 15.44
N LYS A 379 -13.64 -35.29 16.62
CA LYS A 379 -14.41 -34.10 16.97
C LYS A 379 -13.56 -32.83 16.92
N ASP A 380 -12.30 -32.88 17.36
CA ASP A 380 -11.42 -31.71 17.34
C ASP A 380 -11.11 -31.28 15.88
N CYS A 381 -10.96 -32.26 14.97
CA CYS A 381 -10.82 -32.00 13.54
C CYS A 381 -12.07 -31.33 12.95
N LEU A 382 -13.26 -31.82 13.33
CA LEU A 382 -14.54 -31.24 12.89
C LEU A 382 -14.73 -29.82 13.42
N ASP A 383 -14.34 -29.56 14.67
CA ASP A 383 -14.40 -28.22 15.27
C ASP A 383 -13.44 -27.25 14.57
N LEU A 384 -12.23 -27.70 14.24
CA LEU A 384 -11.27 -26.92 13.46
C LEU A 384 -11.81 -26.62 12.05
N GLN A 385 -12.41 -27.61 11.38
CA GLN A 385 -13.08 -27.40 10.10
C GLN A 385 -14.28 -26.43 10.20
N GLY A 386 -15.02 -26.48 11.30
CA GLY A 386 -16.06 -25.51 11.64
C GLY A 386 -15.53 -24.08 11.75
N ALA A 387 -14.37 -23.90 12.40
CA ALA A 387 -13.70 -22.61 12.52
C ALA A 387 -13.22 -22.08 11.16
N ILE A 388 -12.67 -22.94 10.31
CA ILE A 388 -12.33 -22.60 8.91
C ILE A 388 -13.57 -22.09 8.17
N ASN A 389 -14.69 -22.81 8.27
CA ASN A 389 -15.94 -22.44 7.60
C ASN A 389 -16.47 -21.09 8.11
N ASN A 390 -16.36 -20.82 9.40
CA ASN A 390 -16.73 -19.53 9.99
C ASN A 390 -15.82 -18.40 9.49
N ALA A 391 -14.51 -18.62 9.36
CA ALA A 391 -13.59 -17.64 8.79
C ALA A 391 -13.95 -17.30 7.33
N TYR A 392 -14.31 -18.31 6.52
CA TYR A 392 -14.80 -18.09 5.16
C TYR A 392 -16.12 -17.33 5.10
N ARG A 393 -17.08 -17.67 5.96
CA ARG A 393 -18.36 -16.94 6.04
C ARG A 393 -18.15 -15.49 6.45
N TRP A 394 -17.28 -15.24 7.44
CA TRP A 394 -16.91 -13.89 7.85
C TRP A 394 -16.27 -13.13 6.68
N ALA A 395 -15.33 -13.74 5.96
CA ALA A 395 -14.70 -13.11 4.80
C ALA A 395 -15.74 -12.75 3.72
N LYS A 396 -16.65 -13.66 3.39
CA LYS A 396 -17.73 -13.42 2.43
C LYS A 396 -18.67 -12.29 2.87
N ASN A 397 -19.02 -12.23 4.16
CA ASN A 397 -19.87 -11.16 4.71
C ASN A 397 -19.19 -9.78 4.71
N ASN A 398 -17.85 -9.76 4.65
CA ASN A 398 -17.03 -8.55 4.57
C ASN A 398 -16.50 -8.32 3.14
N ASP A 399 -17.19 -8.83 2.11
CA ASP A 399 -16.86 -8.72 0.68
C ASP A 399 -15.46 -9.20 0.28
N TRP A 400 -14.86 -10.09 1.06
CA TRP A 400 -13.60 -10.78 0.75
C TRP A 400 -13.87 -12.14 0.11
N ASN A 401 -14.04 -12.14 -1.21
CA ASN A 401 -14.35 -13.34 -1.99
C ASN A 401 -13.16 -14.27 -2.28
N SER A 402 -11.91 -13.84 -2.02
CA SER A 402 -10.71 -14.66 -2.23
C SER A 402 -9.86 -14.77 -0.96
N LEU A 403 -10.29 -15.68 -0.07
CA LEU A 403 -9.50 -16.15 1.07
C LEU A 403 -8.77 -17.44 0.66
N SER A 404 -7.44 -17.38 0.62
CA SER A 404 -6.61 -18.55 0.30
C SER A 404 -6.11 -19.24 1.56
N GLN A 405 -6.10 -20.57 1.53
CA GLN A 405 -5.48 -21.39 2.57
C GLN A 405 -4.09 -21.81 2.14
N ARG A 406 -3.15 -21.77 3.08
CA ARG A 406 -1.89 -22.48 2.95
C ARG A 406 -1.81 -23.50 4.08
N LEU A 407 -2.09 -24.75 3.73
CA LEU A 407 -1.82 -25.88 4.62
C LEU A 407 -0.30 -26.05 4.71
N ARG A 408 0.23 -25.98 5.93
CA ARG A 408 1.57 -26.44 6.26
C ARG A 408 1.40 -27.45 7.37
N PHE A 409 1.58 -28.72 7.01
CA PHE A 409 1.70 -29.81 7.96
C PHE A 409 3.03 -29.71 8.72
#